data_AF-A0AAJ2YF72-F1
#
_entry.id   AF-A0AAJ2YF72-F1
#
_cell.length_a   1.000
_cell.length_b   1.000
_cell.length_c   1.000
_cell.angle_alpha   90.00
_cell.angle_beta   90.00
_cell.angle_gamma   90.00
#
_symmetry.space_group_name_H-M   'P 1'
#
loop_
_entity.id
_entity.type
_entity.pdbx_description
1 polymer ?
#
loop_
_entity_poly.entity_id
_entity_poly.type
_entity_poly.pdbx_seq_one_letter_code
_entity_poly.pdbx_strand_id
1 'polypeptide(L)'
;MSHLERPRRIVQPGGTAGTPSTSSDALRRVGQAPASGSGLRRTVGAPGPAAPLRRERLAPRPEGLRDAVGRLDAGLDEHARRNLAEWIGEEYRTSYGEIPLGFFARCHLGPPYVDHQLDLFQVIVRHFAPSDPVPEPFSGARMLVRSGGYAFVEVYSGGLLLPVLDDGTVVRP
;
A
#
# COMPACT_ATOMS: atom_id res chain seq x y z
N MET A 1 52.71 -10.46 17.76
CA MET A 1 52.50 -11.49 18.79
C MET A 1 51.05 -11.96 18.68
N SER A 2 50.89 -13.21 18.25
CA SER A 2 49.67 -14.05 18.28
C SER A 2 48.97 -13.96 19.65
N HIS A 3 47.66 -14.22 19.83
CA HIS A 3 47.05 -15.54 19.67
C HIS A 3 45.53 -15.47 19.38
N LEU A 4 45.13 -16.41 18.53
CA LEU A 4 43.78 -16.88 18.25
C LEU A 4 43.24 -17.63 19.47
N GLU A 5 41.93 -17.55 19.76
CA GLU A 5 41.23 -18.71 20.32
C GLU A 5 39.74 -18.75 19.96
N ARG A 6 39.35 -19.89 19.39
CA ARG A 6 37.98 -20.28 19.03
C ARG A 6 37.85 -21.74 19.47
N PRO A 7 36.85 -22.11 20.27
CA PRO A 7 36.48 -23.53 20.38
C PRO A 7 34.96 -23.71 20.23
N ARG A 8 34.42 -24.87 19.85
CA ARG A 8 34.83 -25.96 18.95
C ARG A 8 33.50 -26.67 18.65
N ARG A 9 33.33 -27.08 17.40
CA ARG A 9 32.22 -27.91 16.92
C ARG A 9 32.31 -29.31 17.55
N ILE A 10 31.20 -29.85 18.03
CA ILE A 10 31.05 -31.29 18.32
C ILE A 10 29.97 -31.84 17.40
N VAL A 11 30.27 -32.94 16.73
CA VAL A 11 29.36 -33.72 15.87
C VAL A 11 29.41 -35.17 16.36
N GLN A 12 28.26 -35.87 16.22
CA GLN A 12 28.03 -37.33 16.07
C GLN A 12 27.69 -38.16 17.33
N PRO A 13 27.12 -39.39 17.17
CA PRO A 13 26.18 -39.91 16.16
C PRO A 13 25.02 -40.80 16.72
N GLY A 14 24.01 -41.08 15.88
CA GLY A 14 23.28 -42.36 15.67
C GLY A 14 22.65 -43.17 16.84
N GLY A 15 21.38 -43.56 16.68
CA GLY A 15 20.78 -44.69 17.42
C GLY A 15 19.25 -44.79 17.33
N THR A 16 18.76 -45.89 16.76
CA THR A 16 17.36 -46.23 16.43
C THR A 16 16.56 -46.89 17.55
N ALA A 17 15.23 -46.80 17.41
CA ALA A 17 14.17 -47.76 17.81
C ALA A 17 13.64 -47.77 19.25
N GLY A 18 12.29 -47.79 19.36
CA GLY A 18 11.56 -48.30 20.53
C GLY A 18 10.31 -47.50 20.92
N THR A 19 9.16 -47.80 20.30
CA THR A 19 7.82 -47.52 20.85
C THR A 19 7.49 -48.46 22.02
N PRO A 20 6.53 -48.10 22.89
CA PRO A 20 5.27 -48.85 22.83
C PRO A 20 4.00 -47.99 22.89
N SER A 21 2.96 -48.64 22.37
CA SER A 21 1.58 -48.25 22.12
C SER A 21 0.72 -48.05 23.38
N THR A 22 -0.35 -47.25 23.28
CA THR A 22 -1.74 -47.67 23.60
C THR A 22 -2.77 -46.84 22.82
N SER A 23 -3.54 -47.54 21.97
CA SER A 23 -4.99 -47.48 21.74
C SER A 23 -5.72 -46.12 21.89
N SER A 24 -6.43 -45.63 20.87
CA SER A 24 -7.76 -46.18 20.51
C SER A 24 -8.19 -45.88 19.06
N ASP A 25 -8.49 -46.97 18.34
CA ASP A 25 -9.52 -47.14 17.30
C ASP A 25 -10.84 -46.42 17.65
N ALA A 26 -11.79 -46.07 16.77
CA ALA A 26 -12.07 -46.23 15.35
C ALA A 26 -13.15 -45.16 15.03
N LEU A 27 -13.35 -44.66 13.81
CA LEU A 27 -14.10 -45.36 12.77
C LEU A 27 -13.95 -44.64 11.41
N ARG A 28 -13.61 -45.46 10.42
CA ARG A 28 -13.66 -45.20 8.98
C ARG A 28 -15.07 -44.84 8.51
N ARG A 29 -15.17 -43.95 7.53
CA ARG A 29 -16.00 -44.22 6.35
C ARG A 29 -15.45 -43.55 5.09
N VAL A 30 -15.26 -44.39 4.08
CA VAL A 30 -14.85 -44.10 2.70
C VAL A 30 -16.01 -43.46 1.94
N GLY A 31 -15.70 -42.48 1.08
CA GLY A 31 -16.59 -41.95 0.07
C GLY A 31 -15.77 -41.26 -1.03
N GLN A 32 -15.73 -41.90 -2.20
CA GLN A 32 -14.96 -41.52 -3.38
C GLN A 32 -15.76 -40.51 -4.25
N ALA A 33 -15.01 -39.60 -4.89
CA ALA A 33 -15.27 -38.50 -5.86
C ALA A 33 -16.46 -38.64 -6.87
N PRO A 34 -16.73 -37.70 -7.83
CA PRO A 34 -16.12 -36.39 -8.14
C PRO A 34 -17.15 -35.26 -8.43
N ALA A 35 -16.72 -33.98 -8.51
CA ALA A 35 -17.47 -32.97 -9.29
C ALA A 35 -16.60 -31.79 -9.73
N SER A 36 -16.67 -31.56 -11.04
CA SER A 36 -16.08 -30.47 -11.81
C SER A 36 -16.38 -29.09 -11.24
N GLY A 37 -15.33 -28.30 -11.03
CA GLY A 37 -15.41 -26.85 -10.88
C GLY A 37 -14.54 -26.20 -11.93
N SER A 38 -15.06 -26.05 -13.14
CA SER A 38 -14.47 -25.22 -14.19
C SER A 38 -14.47 -23.77 -13.70
N GLY A 39 -13.40 -23.37 -13.01
CA GLY A 39 -13.16 -21.98 -12.66
C GLY A 39 -12.92 -21.18 -13.93
N LEU A 40 -13.95 -20.52 -14.45
CA LEU A 40 -13.77 -19.49 -15.45
C LEU A 40 -12.79 -18.46 -14.88
N ARG A 41 -11.58 -18.44 -15.43
CA ARG A 41 -10.70 -17.27 -15.32
C ARG A 41 -11.49 -16.09 -15.86
N ARG A 42 -11.95 -15.20 -14.97
CA ARG A 42 -12.41 -13.87 -15.35
C ARG A 42 -11.23 -13.19 -16.04
N THR A 43 -11.24 -13.18 -17.36
CA THR A 43 -10.42 -12.26 -18.13
C THR A 43 -10.93 -10.87 -17.79
N VAL A 44 -10.19 -10.14 -16.96
CA VAL A 44 -10.40 -8.70 -16.81
C VAL A 44 -10.18 -8.13 -18.21
N GLY A 45 -11.25 -7.66 -18.84
CA GLY A 45 -11.17 -7.07 -20.17
C GLY A 45 -10.13 -5.96 -20.17
N ALA A 46 -9.41 -5.81 -21.28
CA ALA A 46 -8.49 -4.70 -21.46
C ALA A 46 -9.21 -3.39 -21.08
N PRO A 47 -8.58 -2.49 -20.31
CA PRO A 47 -9.17 -1.20 -19.99
C PRO A 47 -9.59 -0.53 -21.30
N GLY A 48 -10.85 -0.10 -21.39
CA GLY A 48 -11.28 0.77 -22.47
C GLY A 48 -10.40 2.02 -22.54
N PRO A 49 -10.44 2.79 -23.64
CA PRO A 49 -9.64 4.00 -23.77
C PRO A 49 -9.88 4.90 -22.54
N ALA A 50 -8.78 5.34 -21.92
CA ALA A 50 -8.85 6.21 -20.76
C ALA A 50 -9.70 7.44 -21.10
N ALA A 51 -10.67 7.77 -20.25
CA ALA A 51 -11.46 8.98 -20.41
C ALA A 51 -10.51 10.19 -20.49
N PRO A 52 -10.77 11.18 -21.35
CA PRO A 52 -9.90 12.33 -21.48
C PRO A 52 -9.75 13.06 -20.15
N LEU A 53 -8.51 13.47 -19.83
CA LEU A 53 -8.20 14.22 -18.61
C LEU A 53 -9.00 15.52 -18.58
N ARG A 54 -9.86 15.66 -17.57
CA ARG A 54 -10.60 16.90 -17.31
C ARG A 54 -9.64 18.02 -16.98
N ARG A 55 -9.88 19.22 -17.53
CA ARG A 55 -9.00 20.38 -17.37
C ARG A 55 -8.84 20.77 -15.91
N GLU A 56 -9.91 20.64 -15.14
CA GLU A 56 -9.98 20.95 -13.72
C GLU A 56 -8.96 20.15 -12.92
N ARG A 57 -8.63 18.91 -13.33
CA ARG A 57 -7.62 18.09 -12.64
C ARG A 57 -6.22 18.68 -12.70
N LEU A 58 -5.94 19.48 -13.71
CA LEU A 58 -4.65 20.15 -13.87
C LEU A 58 -4.63 21.54 -13.22
N ALA A 59 -5.73 21.98 -12.60
CA ALA A 59 -5.74 23.22 -11.83
C ALA A 59 -4.83 23.09 -10.59
N PRO A 60 -4.10 24.14 -10.19
CA PRO A 60 -3.27 24.09 -8.99
C PRO A 60 -4.07 23.73 -7.73
N ARG A 61 -3.44 23.01 -6.81
CA ARG A 61 -3.99 22.70 -5.49
C ARG A 61 -3.76 23.87 -4.53
N PRO A 62 -4.82 24.48 -3.97
CA PRO A 62 -4.67 25.61 -3.06
C PRO A 62 -3.92 25.18 -1.79
N GLU A 63 -3.25 26.13 -1.15
CA GLU A 63 -2.45 25.89 0.06
C GLU A 63 -3.26 25.20 1.16
N GLY A 64 -4.48 25.68 1.45
CA GLY A 64 -5.34 25.06 2.47
C GLY A 64 -5.65 23.59 2.21
N LEU A 65 -5.76 23.18 0.94
CA LEU A 65 -5.95 21.76 0.58
C LEU A 65 -4.67 20.95 0.81
N ARG A 66 -3.51 21.49 0.41
CA ARG A 66 -2.22 20.82 0.60
C ARG A 66 -1.88 20.66 2.08
N ASP A 67 -2.11 21.70 2.87
CA ASP A 67 -1.90 21.67 4.32
C ASP A 67 -2.82 20.65 4.99
N ALA A 68 -4.08 20.58 4.56
CA ALA A 68 -5.01 19.56 5.06
C ALA A 68 -4.53 18.14 4.75
N VAL A 69 -4.04 17.87 3.53
CA VAL A 69 -3.46 16.58 3.17
C VAL A 69 -2.23 16.27 4.03
N GLY A 70 -1.32 17.24 4.21
CA GLY A 70 -0.13 17.06 5.06
C GLY A 70 -0.48 16.77 6.53
N ARG A 71 -1.55 17.38 7.05
CA ARG A 71 -2.03 17.15 8.43
C ARG A 71 -2.60 15.75 8.67
N LEU A 72 -2.92 14.98 7.63
CA LEU A 72 -3.31 13.57 7.81
C LEU A 72 -2.17 12.73 8.43
N ASP A 73 -0.91 13.15 8.29
CA ASP A 73 0.29 12.53 8.90
C ASP A 73 0.67 13.13 10.26
N ALA A 74 -0.12 14.05 10.80
CA ALA A 74 0.21 14.77 12.04
C ALA A 74 -0.28 14.10 13.33
N GLY A 75 -0.71 12.83 13.28
CA GLY A 75 -1.17 12.11 14.48
C GLY A 75 -2.47 12.67 15.09
N LEU A 76 -3.42 13.05 14.24
CA LEU A 76 -4.74 13.56 14.66
C LEU A 76 -5.55 12.48 15.41
N ASP A 77 -6.41 12.92 16.33
CA ASP A 77 -7.41 12.03 16.91
C ASP A 77 -8.45 11.59 15.86
N GLU A 78 -9.17 10.51 16.17
CA GLU A 78 -10.15 9.89 15.27
C GLU A 78 -11.19 10.87 14.72
N HIS A 79 -11.70 11.78 15.55
CA HIS A 79 -12.77 12.68 15.13
C HIS A 79 -12.22 13.80 14.24
N ALA A 80 -11.12 14.42 14.66
CA ALA A 80 -10.44 15.46 13.86
C ALA A 80 -9.99 14.92 12.50
N ARG A 81 -9.45 13.70 12.48
CA ARG A 81 -9.02 13.01 11.27
C ARG A 81 -10.19 12.78 10.30
N ARG A 82 -11.34 12.32 10.83
CA ARG A 82 -12.55 12.14 10.02
C ARG A 82 -13.03 13.44 9.40
N ASN A 83 -13.25 14.47 10.22
CA ASN A 83 -13.72 15.77 9.72
C ASN A 83 -12.79 16.34 8.64
N LEU A 84 -11.47 16.19 8.81
CA LEU A 84 -10.49 16.73 7.88
C LEU A 84 -10.56 16.05 6.50
N ALA A 85 -10.61 14.72 6.45
CA ALA A 85 -10.65 14.06 5.15
C ALA A 85 -12.05 14.03 4.52
N GLU A 86 -13.12 14.22 5.29
CA GLU A 86 -14.43 14.59 4.72
C GLU A 86 -14.36 15.91 3.95
N TRP A 87 -13.75 16.93 4.55
CA TRP A 87 -13.55 18.22 3.90
C TRP A 87 -12.67 18.09 2.65
N ILE A 88 -11.54 17.40 2.73
CA ILE A 88 -10.67 17.14 1.56
C ILE A 88 -11.46 16.43 0.45
N GLY A 89 -12.21 15.38 0.77
CA GLY A 89 -13.01 14.64 -0.20
C GLY A 89 -14.05 15.50 -0.90
N GLU A 90 -14.72 16.39 -0.17
CA GLU A 90 -15.67 17.34 -0.75
C GLU A 90 -14.98 18.39 -1.65
N GLU A 91 -13.85 18.94 -1.22
CA GLU A 91 -13.06 19.86 -2.04
C GLU A 91 -12.64 19.21 -3.37
N TYR A 92 -12.18 17.95 -3.35
CA TYR A 92 -11.82 17.24 -4.59
C TYR A 92 -13.01 16.98 -5.49
N ARG A 93 -14.14 16.56 -4.90
CA ARG A 93 -15.38 16.31 -5.63
C ARG A 93 -15.88 17.57 -6.33
N THR A 94 -15.96 18.68 -5.60
CA THR A 94 -16.53 19.94 -6.08
C THR A 94 -15.59 20.68 -7.03
N SER A 95 -14.29 20.72 -6.74
CA SER A 95 -13.33 21.53 -7.52
C SER A 95 -12.71 20.78 -8.70
N TYR A 96 -12.57 19.46 -8.62
CA TYR A 96 -11.83 18.66 -9.62
C TYR A 96 -12.66 17.53 -10.26
N GLY A 97 -13.89 17.34 -9.80
CA GLY A 97 -14.90 16.47 -10.41
C GLY A 97 -14.70 14.97 -10.21
N GLU A 98 -13.64 14.56 -9.50
CA GLU A 98 -13.44 13.19 -9.00
C GLU A 98 -12.56 13.26 -7.75
N ILE A 99 -12.86 12.39 -6.80
CA ILE A 99 -11.98 12.10 -5.67
C ILE A 99 -10.92 11.11 -6.15
N PRO A 100 -9.62 11.28 -5.84
CA PRO A 100 -8.58 10.26 -6.10
C PRO A 100 -8.96 8.90 -5.48
N LEU A 101 -8.16 7.84 -5.63
CA LEU A 101 -8.16 6.61 -4.81
C LEU A 101 -7.35 6.75 -3.52
N GLY A 102 -6.41 7.69 -3.49
CA GLY A 102 -5.62 8.05 -2.32
C GLY A 102 -4.47 8.95 -2.71
N PHE A 103 -3.61 9.23 -1.74
CA PHE A 103 -2.36 9.96 -1.94
C PHE A 103 -1.18 9.07 -1.60
N PHE A 104 -0.09 9.23 -2.34
CA PHE A 104 1.19 8.61 -2.04
C PHE A 104 2.21 9.71 -1.79
N ALA A 105 2.92 9.66 -0.67
CA ALA A 105 3.86 10.72 -0.30
C ALA A 105 5.06 10.17 0.50
N ARG A 106 6.07 11.03 0.69
CA ARG A 106 7.27 10.70 1.45
C ARG A 106 6.89 10.57 2.93
N CYS A 107 7.38 9.52 3.56
CA CYS A 107 7.21 9.37 5.00
C CYS A 107 8.31 10.12 5.77
N HIS A 108 7.90 10.90 6.77
CA HIS A 108 8.81 11.71 7.59
C HIS A 108 9.02 11.15 9.01
N LEU A 109 8.48 9.97 9.33
CA LEU A 109 8.72 9.28 10.61
C LEU A 109 10.17 8.85 10.81
N GLY A 110 10.96 8.79 9.74
CA GLY A 110 12.33 8.27 9.74
C GLY A 110 12.40 6.75 9.58
N PRO A 111 13.61 6.17 9.65
CA PRO A 111 13.84 4.76 9.40
C PRO A 111 12.98 3.84 10.31
N PRO A 112 12.41 2.75 9.76
CA PRO A 112 12.68 2.18 8.43
C PRO A 112 11.80 2.75 7.30
N TYR A 113 10.90 3.69 7.59
CA TYR A 113 9.87 4.11 6.64
C TYR A 113 10.38 5.21 5.70
N VAL A 114 10.00 5.11 4.42
CA VAL A 114 10.40 6.07 3.37
C VAL A 114 9.22 6.60 2.56
N ASP A 115 8.12 5.86 2.50
CA ASP A 115 6.88 6.23 1.82
C ASP A 115 5.68 5.92 2.71
N HIS A 116 4.57 6.63 2.49
CA HIS A 116 3.27 6.28 3.07
C HIS A 116 2.15 6.38 2.03
N GLN A 117 1.13 5.57 2.22
CA GLN A 117 -0.14 5.64 1.52
C GLN A 117 -1.19 6.23 2.44
N LEU A 118 -1.90 7.23 1.92
CA LEU A 118 -3.09 7.82 2.50
C LEU A 118 -4.29 7.35 1.66
N ASP A 119 -5.38 6.90 2.30
CA ASP A 119 -6.64 6.72 1.60
C ASP A 119 -7.41 8.04 1.49
N LEU A 120 -8.56 7.98 0.86
CA LEU A 120 -9.48 9.11 0.63
C LEU A 120 -10.43 9.37 1.77
N PHE A 121 -10.57 8.38 2.64
CA PHE A 121 -11.53 8.37 3.73
C PHE A 121 -10.81 8.20 5.04
N GLN A 122 -9.77 9.03 5.16
CA GLN A 122 -9.32 9.58 6.41
C GLN A 122 -8.18 8.84 7.10
N VAL A 123 -7.31 8.02 6.51
CA VAL A 123 -6.15 7.49 7.28
C VAL A 123 -4.88 7.33 6.45
N ILE A 124 -3.73 7.46 7.13
CA ILE A 124 -2.55 6.71 6.75
C ILE A 124 -2.89 5.23 6.81
N VAL A 125 -3.00 4.63 5.63
CA VAL A 125 -3.30 3.21 5.48
C VAL A 125 -2.07 2.39 5.82
N ARG A 126 -0.88 2.88 5.41
CA ARG A 126 0.35 2.11 5.53
C ARG A 126 1.59 2.98 5.38
N HIS A 127 2.58 2.71 6.22
CA HIS A 127 3.97 3.10 6.00
C HIS A 127 4.73 1.97 5.31
N PHE A 128 5.66 2.33 4.42
CA PHE A 128 6.46 1.38 3.65
C PHE A 128 7.94 1.60 3.91
N ALA A 129 8.64 0.49 4.15
CA ALA A 129 10.10 0.41 4.05
C ALA A 129 10.52 0.27 2.58
N PRO A 130 11.79 0.54 2.21
CA PRO A 130 12.24 0.49 0.82
C PRO A 130 11.97 -0.84 0.10
N SER A 131 12.01 -1.96 0.82
CA SER A 131 11.78 -3.31 0.29
C SER A 131 10.31 -3.72 0.25
N ASP A 132 9.40 -2.98 0.88
CA ASP A 132 8.01 -3.39 0.98
C ASP A 132 7.32 -3.30 -0.37
N PRO A 133 6.53 -4.30 -0.79
CA PRO A 133 5.74 -4.19 -2.00
C PRO A 133 4.62 -3.16 -1.80
N VAL A 134 4.54 -2.18 -2.71
CA VAL A 134 3.42 -1.24 -2.78
C VAL A 134 2.36 -1.85 -3.71
N PRO A 135 1.09 -1.93 -3.30
CA PRO A 135 0.02 -2.47 -4.13
C PRO A 135 -0.32 -1.53 -5.29
N GLU A 136 -0.74 -2.09 -6.43
CA GLU A 136 -1.39 -1.33 -7.50
C GLU A 136 -2.70 -0.69 -6.98
N PRO A 137 -3.06 0.53 -7.41
CA PRO A 137 -2.35 1.37 -8.39
C PRO A 137 -1.24 2.27 -7.81
N PHE A 138 -0.94 2.19 -6.51
CA PHE A 138 -0.01 3.10 -5.83
C PHE A 138 1.47 2.84 -6.13
N SER A 139 1.82 1.62 -6.55
CA SER A 139 3.18 1.26 -6.97
C SER A 139 3.73 2.17 -8.06
N GLY A 140 2.88 2.61 -9.01
CA GLY A 140 3.27 3.54 -10.07
C GLY A 140 3.73 4.91 -9.55
N ALA A 141 3.23 5.35 -8.38
CA ALA A 141 3.61 6.61 -7.77
C ALA A 141 4.95 6.56 -7.02
N ARG A 142 5.50 5.37 -6.75
CA ARG A 142 6.63 5.22 -5.82
C ARG A 142 7.88 5.94 -6.29
N MET A 143 8.23 5.82 -7.57
CA MET A 143 9.42 6.49 -8.11
C MET A 143 9.27 8.01 -8.12
N LEU A 144 8.07 8.52 -8.37
CA LEU A 144 7.77 9.94 -8.31
C LEU A 144 7.99 10.47 -6.89
N VAL A 145 7.38 9.85 -5.88
CA VAL A 145 7.56 10.26 -4.48
C VAL A 145 9.04 10.19 -4.05
N ARG A 146 9.77 9.16 -4.47
CA ARG A 146 11.18 8.98 -4.09
C ARG A 146 12.11 10.01 -4.74
N SER A 147 11.71 10.66 -5.83
CA SER A 147 12.46 11.78 -6.41
C SER A 147 12.58 12.96 -5.43
N GLY A 148 11.60 13.12 -4.52
CA GLY A 148 11.56 14.21 -3.55
C GLY A 148 11.15 15.56 -4.10
N GLY A 149 10.71 15.63 -5.36
CA GLY A 149 10.27 16.88 -5.99
C GLY A 149 8.78 17.19 -5.83
N TYR A 150 8.00 16.36 -5.15
CA TYR A 150 6.56 16.49 -5.04
C TYR A 150 6.11 16.47 -3.58
N ALA A 151 5.11 17.29 -3.25
CA ALA A 151 4.45 17.26 -1.96
C ALA A 151 3.75 15.91 -1.77
N PHE A 152 3.02 15.45 -2.80
CA PHE A 152 2.37 14.15 -2.86
C PHE A 152 2.00 13.81 -4.30
N VAL A 153 1.59 12.56 -4.54
CA VAL A 153 1.04 12.09 -5.80
C VAL A 153 -0.40 11.64 -5.57
N GLU A 154 -1.32 12.21 -6.33
CA GLU A 154 -2.72 11.77 -6.38
C GLU A 154 -2.81 10.53 -7.28
N VAL A 155 -3.43 9.47 -6.77
CA VAL A 155 -3.59 8.22 -7.51
C VAL A 155 -5.07 8.07 -7.80
N TYR A 156 -5.49 7.94 -9.06
CA TYR A 156 -6.90 7.87 -9.45
C TYR A 156 -7.33 6.47 -9.92
N SER A 157 -8.65 6.27 -9.96
CA SER A 157 -9.24 5.12 -10.61
C SER A 157 -8.82 5.08 -12.09
N GLY A 158 -8.42 3.90 -12.58
CA GLY A 158 -7.87 3.76 -13.94
C GLY A 158 -6.36 4.02 -14.08
N GLY A 159 -5.63 4.24 -12.97
CA GLY A 159 -4.17 4.30 -12.96
C GLY A 159 -3.56 5.67 -13.33
N LEU A 160 -4.39 6.70 -13.46
CA LEU A 160 -3.92 8.07 -13.62
C LEU A 160 -3.17 8.52 -12.34
N LEU A 161 -1.96 9.04 -12.52
CA LEU A 161 -1.13 9.62 -11.47
C LEU A 161 -0.97 11.11 -11.73
N LEU A 162 -1.29 11.95 -10.75
CA LEU A 162 -1.07 13.40 -10.82
C LEU A 162 -0.11 13.83 -9.71
N PRO A 163 1.17 14.08 -10.03
CA PRO A 163 2.13 14.64 -9.09
C PRO A 163 1.81 16.10 -8.77
N VAL A 164 1.85 16.46 -7.49
CA VAL A 164 1.60 17.82 -7.00
C VAL A 164 2.89 18.38 -6.40
N LEU A 165 3.34 19.53 -6.91
CA LEU A 165 4.48 20.27 -6.38
C LEU A 165 4.13 20.98 -5.06
N ASP A 166 5.14 21.41 -4.32
CA ASP A 166 4.96 22.16 -3.06
C ASP A 166 4.20 23.47 -3.24
N ASP A 167 4.29 24.11 -4.41
CA ASP A 167 3.53 25.31 -4.76
C ASP A 167 2.06 25.01 -5.17
N GLY A 168 1.70 23.73 -5.29
CA GLY A 168 0.39 23.26 -5.72
C GLY A 168 0.24 23.02 -7.22
N THR A 169 1.26 23.30 -8.03
CA THR A 169 1.23 22.99 -9.46
C THR A 169 1.08 21.49 -9.68
N VAL A 170 0.13 21.11 -10.54
CA VAL A 170 -0.08 19.72 -10.95
C VAL A 170 0.73 19.44 -12.22
N VAL A 171 1.62 18.45 -12.15
CA VAL A 171 2.43 18.04 -13.32
C VAL A 171 1.59 17.13 -14.20
N ARG A 172 1.51 17.47 -15.48
CA ARG A 172 0.82 16.64 -16.47
C ARG A 172 1.59 15.31 -16.65
N PRO A 173 0.91 14.15 -16.59
CA PRO A 173 1.51 12.85 -16.85
C PRO A 173 1.90 12.64 -18.32
#